data_AF-A0A8T5RES2-F1
#
_entry.id   AF-A0A8T5RES2-F1
#
_cell.length_a   1.000
_cell.length_b   1.000
_cell.length_c   1.000
_cell.angle_alpha   90.00
_cell.angle_beta   90.00
_cell.angle_gamma   90.00
#
_symmetry.space_group_name_H-M   'P 1'
#
loop_
_entity.id
_entity.type
_entity.pdbx_description
1 polymer ?
#
loop_
_entity_poly.entity_id
_entity_poly.type
_entity_poly.pdbx_seq_one_letter_code
_entity_poly.pdbx_strand_id
1 'polypeptide(L)'
;MNNQNKLWLEIPTYVFVALARRGMEKISLDQCFLPGCDNDNRELLEPIGKEEYEEKKHHIKLIYMKCYKCKRKFQLKLDTIKHLVEQKKKDFISMGLVYALDENGKNLGHIGYF
;
A
#
# COMPACT_ATOMS: atom_id res chain seq x y z
N MET A 1 1.09 -7.21 22.76
CA MET A 1 1.19 -6.46 21.49
C MET A 1 -0.21 -6.05 21.07
N ASN A 2 -0.50 -4.75 20.96
CA ASN A 2 -1.80 -4.25 20.50
C ASN A 2 -2.05 -4.64 19.03
N ASN A 3 -3.31 -4.85 18.65
CA ASN A 3 -3.71 -5.19 17.28
C ASN A 3 -3.24 -4.15 16.25
N GLN A 4 -3.17 -2.87 16.63
CA GLN A 4 -2.65 -1.79 15.79
C GLN A 4 -1.20 -2.03 15.36
N ASN A 5 -0.33 -2.45 16.29
CA ASN A 5 1.08 -2.73 15.96
C ASN A 5 1.21 -3.91 15.01
N LYS A 6 0.29 -4.89 15.09
CA LYS A 6 0.26 -6.01 14.14
C LYS A 6 -0.11 -5.55 12.74
N LEU A 7 -1.08 -4.65 12.61
CA LEU A 7 -1.49 -4.12 11.30
C LEU A 7 -0.39 -3.27 10.65
N TRP A 8 0.35 -2.49 11.43
CA TRP A 8 1.51 -1.74 10.91
C TRP A 8 2.62 -2.63 10.37
N LEU A 9 2.83 -3.83 10.93
CA LEU A 9 3.81 -4.80 10.44
C LEU A 9 3.43 -5.39 9.07
N GLU A 10 2.15 -5.30 8.68
CA GLU A 10 1.64 -5.77 7.40
C GLU A 10 1.78 -4.73 6.29
N ILE A 11 2.05 -3.46 6.65
CA ILE A 11 2.24 -2.35 5.72
C ILE A 11 3.74 -2.24 5.40
N PRO A 12 4.14 -2.27 4.12
CA PRO A 12 5.52 -1.95 3.73
C PRO A 12 5.89 -0.54 4.22
N THR A 13 7.07 -0.38 4.81
CA THR A 13 7.48 0.95 5.31
C THR A 13 7.62 1.97 4.17
N TYR A 14 8.10 1.50 3.02
CA TYR A 14 8.33 2.33 1.85
C TYR A 14 7.90 1.63 0.58
N VAL A 15 7.61 2.44 -0.43
CA VAL A 15 7.44 2.02 -1.82
C VAL A 15 8.36 2.83 -2.71
N PHE A 16 8.63 2.31 -3.89
CA PHE A 16 9.43 2.98 -4.91
C PHE A 16 8.55 3.41 -6.06
N VAL A 17 8.58 4.69 -6.43
CA VAL A 17 7.89 5.21 -7.61
C VAL A 17 8.89 5.44 -8.73
N ALA A 18 8.56 5.04 -9.95
CA ALA A 18 9.42 5.27 -11.10
C ALA A 18 9.27 6.72 -11.60
N LEU A 19 10.38 7.47 -11.64
CA LEU A 19 10.45 8.83 -12.16
C LEU A 19 10.99 8.87 -13.60
N ALA A 20 10.53 7.95 -14.44
CA ALA A 20 10.99 7.76 -15.81
C ALA A 20 12.54 7.73 -15.90
N ARG A 21 13.17 8.74 -16.53
CA ARG A 21 14.63 8.81 -16.70
C ARG A 21 15.40 9.26 -15.45
N ARG A 22 14.72 9.71 -14.40
CA ARG A 22 15.34 10.21 -13.17
C ARG A 22 15.58 9.11 -12.12
N GLY A 23 15.30 7.86 -12.47
CA GLY A 23 15.43 6.71 -11.57
C GLY A 23 14.16 6.45 -10.79
N MET A 24 14.31 6.03 -9.52
CA MET A 24 13.19 5.75 -8.62
C MET A 24 13.28 6.64 -7.39
N GLU A 25 12.13 7.08 -6.90
CA GLU A 25 12.01 7.81 -5.64
C GLU A 25 11.38 6.94 -4.56
N LYS A 26 11.92 7.03 -3.35
CA LYS A 26 11.46 6.29 -2.18
C LYS A 26 10.38 7.11 -1.46
N ILE A 27 9.18 6.55 -1.36
CA ILE A 27 8.02 7.18 -0.71
C ILE A 27 7.67 6.39 0.55
N SER A 28 7.51 7.07 1.69
CA SER A 28 7.03 6.47 2.94
C SER A 28 5.52 6.19 2.87
N LEU A 29 5.05 5.05 3.35
CA LEU A 29 3.61 4.80 3.52
C LEU A 29 3.06 5.38 4.84
N ASP A 30 3.91 5.94 5.70
CA ASP A 30 3.54 6.62 6.94
C ASP A 30 2.94 8.03 6.68
N GLN A 31 2.25 8.24 5.56
CA GLN A 31 1.61 9.50 5.17
C GLN A 31 0.16 9.28 4.69
N CYS A 32 -0.64 10.34 4.66
CA CYS A 32 -2.01 10.29 4.15
C CYS A 32 -2.02 10.58 2.65
N PHE A 33 -2.65 9.69 1.88
CA PHE A 33 -2.72 9.79 0.42
C PHE A 33 -4.06 10.36 -0.08
N LEU A 34 -4.88 10.93 0.81
CA LEU A 34 -6.14 11.56 0.41
C LEU A 34 -5.88 12.96 -0.18
N PRO A 35 -6.55 13.34 -1.28
CA PRO A 35 -6.49 14.70 -1.81
C PRO A 35 -6.84 15.75 -0.76
N GLY A 36 -6.02 16.80 -0.70
CA GLY A 36 -6.18 17.90 0.26
C GLY A 36 -5.77 17.56 1.70
N CYS A 37 -5.02 16.48 1.92
CA CYS A 37 -4.37 16.21 3.19
C CYS A 37 -2.86 16.03 2.99
N ASP A 38 -2.08 16.78 3.77
CA ASP A 38 -0.63 16.82 3.82
C ASP A 38 -0.13 16.17 5.12
N ASN A 39 -0.80 15.11 5.60
CA ASN A 39 -0.35 14.43 6.81
C ASN A 39 0.83 13.51 6.49
N ASP A 40 2.00 13.82 7.01
CA ASP A 40 3.22 13.00 6.94
C ASP A 40 3.61 12.41 8.31
N ASN A 41 2.81 12.67 9.35
CA ASN A 41 3.03 12.15 10.69
C ASN A 41 2.28 10.82 10.90
N ARG A 42 3.05 9.76 11.15
CA ARG A 42 2.58 8.41 11.48
C ARG A 42 1.68 8.37 12.71
N GLU A 43 1.93 9.17 13.73
CA GLU A 43 1.14 9.18 14.97
C GLU A 43 -0.31 9.63 14.73
N LEU A 44 -0.53 10.36 13.64
CA LEU A 44 -1.84 10.80 13.18
C LEU A 44 -2.48 9.82 12.18
N LEU A 45 -1.88 8.64 11.98
CA LEU A 45 -2.41 7.57 11.15
C LEU A 45 -2.68 6.33 12.00
N GLU A 46 -3.85 5.74 11.80
CA GLU A 46 -4.23 4.51 12.48
C GLU A 46 -4.75 3.48 11.49
N PRO A 47 -4.11 2.31 11.38
CA PRO A 47 -4.70 1.16 10.71
C PRO A 47 -5.83 0.60 11.60
N ILE A 48 -7.04 0.59 11.05
CA ILE A 48 -8.27 0.20 11.76
C ILE A 48 -8.75 -1.21 11.38
N GLY A 49 -8.23 -1.79 10.30
CA GLY A 49 -8.60 -3.14 9.87
C GLY A 49 -7.85 -3.60 8.64
N LYS A 50 -8.02 -4.87 8.28
CA LYS A 50 -7.53 -5.44 7.03
C LYS A 50 -8.50 -6.44 6.42
N GLU A 51 -8.45 -6.56 5.11
CA GLU A 51 -9.06 -7.62 4.31
C GLU A 51 -8.01 -8.21 3.38
N GLU A 52 -8.08 -9.51 3.12
CA GLU A 52 -7.08 -10.23 2.34
C GLU A 52 -7.77 -11.31 1.51
N TYR A 53 -7.50 -11.32 0.21
CA TYR A 53 -8.12 -12.27 -0.71
C TYR A 53 -7.22 -12.54 -1.93
N GLU A 54 -7.47 -13.68 -2.56
CA GLU A 54 -6.78 -14.11 -3.78
C GLU A 54 -7.69 -13.86 -4.98
N GLU A 55 -7.15 -13.22 -6.01
CA GLU A 55 -7.83 -12.98 -7.27
C GLU A 55 -6.96 -13.46 -8.44
N LYS A 56 -7.26 -14.65 -8.97
CA LYS A 56 -6.51 -15.30 -10.06
C LYS A 56 -5.02 -15.49 -9.72
N LYS A 57 -4.17 -14.54 -10.13
CA LYS A 57 -2.71 -14.52 -9.89
C LYS A 57 -2.29 -13.38 -8.96
N HIS A 58 -3.25 -12.68 -8.38
CA HIS A 58 -3.04 -11.54 -7.51
C HIS A 58 -3.39 -11.92 -6.08
N HIS A 59 -2.52 -11.57 -5.15
CA HIS A 59 -2.82 -11.61 -3.74
C HIS A 59 -3.02 -10.17 -3.27
N ILE A 60 -4.26 -9.84 -2.90
CA ILE A 60 -4.67 -8.49 -2.57
C ILE A 60 -4.89 -8.39 -1.07
N LYS A 61 -4.22 -7.42 -0.45
CA LYS A 61 -4.43 -7.03 0.94
C LYS A 61 -4.88 -5.57 0.99
N LEU A 62 -6.09 -5.36 1.50
CA LEU A 62 -6.63 -4.03 1.77
C LEU A 62 -6.37 -3.70 3.24
N ILE A 63 -5.77 -2.55 3.50
CA ILE A 63 -5.53 -2.05 4.85
C ILE A 63 -6.29 -0.75 5.02
N TYR A 64 -7.26 -0.77 5.94
CA TYR A 64 -8.10 0.37 6.23
C TYR A 64 -7.37 1.31 7.17
N MET A 65 -7.22 2.56 6.75
CA MET A 65 -6.49 3.61 7.45
C MET A 65 -7.43 4.74 7.85
N LYS A 66 -7.22 5.30 9.03
CA LYS A 66 -7.85 6.52 9.51
C LYS A 66 -6.78 7.59 9.70
N CYS A 67 -6.98 8.75 9.11
CA CYS A 67 -6.12 9.91 9.32
C CYS A 67 -6.78 10.86 10.33
N TYR A 68 -6.11 11.13 11.43
CA TYR A 68 -6.58 12.04 12.47
C TYR A 68 -6.46 13.51 12.09
N LYS A 69 -5.52 13.88 11.19
CA LYS A 69 -5.35 15.25 10.69
C LYS A 69 -6.58 15.71 9.88
N CYS A 70 -7.00 14.92 8.88
CA CYS A 70 -8.17 15.26 8.06
C CYS A 70 -9.47 14.55 8.49
N LYS A 71 -9.42 13.70 9.52
CA LYS A 71 -10.55 12.92 10.07
C LYS A 71 -11.26 12.00 9.07
N ARG A 72 -10.62 11.71 7.93
CA ARG A 72 -11.14 10.84 6.87
C ARG A 72 -10.50 9.46 6.93
N LYS A 73 -11.18 8.49 6.32
CA LYS A 73 -10.68 7.13 6.12
C LYS A 73 -10.22 6.94 4.68
N PHE A 74 -9.24 6.06 4.50
CA PHE A 74 -8.75 5.65 3.19
C PHE A 74 -8.27 4.21 3.27
N GLN A 75 -7.94 3.61 2.14
CA GLN A 75 -7.47 2.23 2.08
C GLN A 75 -6.14 2.19 1.34
N LEU A 76 -5.20 1.40 1.86
CA LEU A 76 -4.01 0.99 1.11
C LEU A 76 -4.32 -0.37 0.50
N LYS A 77 -4.31 -0.45 -0.82
CA LYS A 77 -4.41 -1.71 -1.56
C LYS A 77 -3.01 -2.17 -1.91
N LEU A 78 -2.56 -3.24 -1.26
CA LEU A 78 -1.33 -3.95 -1.54
C LEU A 78 -1.65 -5.12 -2.47
N ASP A 79 -1.26 -5.02 -3.73
CA ASP A 79 -1.51 -6.04 -4.76
C ASP A 79 -0.20 -6.73 -5.13
N THR A 80 -0.06 -8.00 -4.75
CA THR A 80 1.10 -8.82 -5.07
C THR A 80 0.80 -9.70 -6.27
N ILE A 81 1.44 -9.43 -7.41
CA ILE A 81 1.31 -10.24 -8.61
C ILE A 81 2.21 -11.48 -8.48
N LYS A 82 1.61 -12.67 -8.51
CA LYS A 82 2.30 -13.96 -8.48
C LYS A 82 2.62 -14.43 -9.91
N HIS A 83 3.78 -15.06 -10.10
CA HIS A 83 4.21 -15.73 -11.34
C HIS A 83 4.34 -14.81 -12.58
N LEU A 84 5.18 -13.78 -12.50
CA LEU A 84 5.44 -12.90 -13.65
C LEU A 84 6.26 -13.55 -14.76
N VAL A 85 7.09 -14.57 -14.47
CA VAL A 85 7.85 -15.30 -15.51
C VAL A 85 8.07 -16.77 -15.11
N GLU A 86 7.75 -17.70 -16.00
CA GLU A 86 8.15 -19.11 -15.90
C GLU A 86 9.49 -19.28 -16.63
N GLN A 87 10.59 -18.83 -16.02
CA GLN A 87 11.92 -19.16 -16.56
C GLN A 87 12.25 -20.60 -16.17
N LYS A 88 12.92 -21.33 -17.07
CA LYS A 88 13.38 -22.74 -16.90
C LYS A 88 14.31 -22.97 -15.69
N LYS A 89 14.50 -21.97 -14.82
CA LYS A 89 15.22 -22.02 -13.54
C LYS A 89 14.41 -21.25 -12.48
N LYS A 90 13.69 -22.00 -11.64
CA LYS A 90 13.28 -21.82 -10.22
C LYS A 90 13.24 -20.45 -9.50
N ASP A 91 13.26 -19.30 -10.15
CA ASP A 91 13.13 -18.00 -9.49
C ASP A 91 11.74 -17.40 -9.78
N PHE A 92 10.85 -17.51 -8.79
CA PHE A 92 9.53 -16.86 -8.85
C PHE A 92 9.72 -15.36 -8.58
N ILE A 93 9.57 -14.53 -9.62
CA ILE A 93 9.54 -13.07 -9.46
C ILE A 93 8.09 -12.66 -9.17
N SER A 94 7.87 -12.12 -7.97
CA SER A 94 6.64 -11.42 -7.58
C SER A 94 6.88 -9.91 -7.54
N MET A 95 5.87 -9.12 -7.88
CA MET A 95 5.93 -7.66 -7.81
C MET A 95 4.78 -7.15 -6.93
N GLY A 96 5.11 -6.37 -5.90
CA GLY A 96 4.13 -5.67 -5.08
C GLY A 96 3.81 -4.31 -5.65
N LEU A 97 2.52 -3.99 -5.73
CA LEU A 97 1.97 -2.70 -6.14
C LEU A 97 1.16 -2.11 -4.99
N VAL A 98 1.33 -0.82 -4.73
CA VAL A 98 0.51 -0.11 -3.72
C VAL A 98 -0.35 0.95 -4.38
N TYR A 99 -1.64 0.92 -4.09
CA TYR A 99 -2.60 1.96 -4.49
C TYR A 99 -3.24 2.60 -3.27
N ALA A 100 -3.54 3.89 -3.38
CA ALA A 100 -4.42 4.59 -2.45
C ALA A 100 -5.85 4.50 -2.96
N LEU A 101 -6.78 4.09 -2.10
CA LEU A 101 -8.22 4.15 -2.36
C LEU A 101 -8.89 5.09 -1.35
N ASP A 102 -9.98 5.73 -1.75
CA ASP A 102 -10.82 6.48 -0.81
C ASP A 102 -11.65 5.56 0.09
N GLU A 103 -12.48 6.13 0.95
CA GLU A 103 -13.35 5.38 1.86
C GLU A 103 -14.33 4.43 1.14
N ASN A 104 -14.72 4.74 -0.10
CA ASN A 104 -15.65 3.97 -0.91
C ASN A 104 -14.95 2.96 -1.84
N GLY A 105 -13.62 2.85 -1.76
CA GLY A 105 -12.82 1.98 -2.62
C GLY A 105 -12.52 2.56 -4.01
N LYS A 106 -12.80 3.85 -4.25
CA LYS A 106 -12.40 4.50 -5.50
C LYS A 106 -10.88 4.65 -5.53
N ASN A 107 -10.27 4.22 -6.63
CA ASN A 107 -8.83 4.33 -6.82
C ASN A 107 -8.40 5.80 -7.00
N LEU A 108 -7.50 6.26 -6.13
CA LEU A 108 -6.93 7.60 -6.12
C LEU A 108 -5.58 7.69 -6.83
N GLY A 109 -4.95 6.55 -7.10
CA GLY A 109 -3.68 6.48 -7.82
C GLY A 109 -2.77 5.36 -7.34
N HIS A 110 -1.84 4.99 -8.22
CA HIS A 110 -0.71 4.13 -7.90
C HIS A 110 0.34 4.93 -7.13
N ILE A 111 0.80 4.41 -5.99
CA ILE A 111 1.82 5.06 -5.15
C ILE A 111 3.21 4.57 -5.53
N GLY A 112 3.38 3.26 -5.69
CA GLY A 112 4.68 2.68 -6.02
C GLY A 112 4.73 1.16 -5.91
N TYR A 113 5.95 0.63 -5.99
CA TYR A 113 6.29 -0.78 -5.95
C TYR A 113 6.97 -1.17 -4.63
N PHE A 114 6.78 -2.40 -4.16
CA PHE A 114 7.44 -2.96 -2.97
C PHE A 114 7.80 -4.44 -3.16
#